data_AF-V4NN27-F1
#
_entry.id   AF-V4NN27-F1
#
_cell.length_a   1.000
_cell.length_b   1.000
_cell.length_c   1.000
_cell.angle_alpha   90.00
_cell.angle_beta   90.00
_cell.angle_gamma   90.00
#
_symmetry.space_group_name_H-M   'P 1'
#
loop_
_entity.id
_entity.type
_entity.pdbx_description
1 polymer ?
#
loop_
_entity_poly.entity_id
_entity_poly.type
_entity_poly.pdbx_seq_one_letter_code
_entity_poly.pdbx_strand_id
1 'polypeptide(L)'
;MMLTLGLFVFMLQTLPYQSMSRNAEYRWPSNGRVGLRPAAQFLGMDEEKIALSGVLLPEITGGRWSLLTLQLMAEQGRAWPLIEGTGTIYGMFVIESISETHSEFFADGSPRRTEFTLNLKRVDESLSAMFGDLRQQAGELYDKAGEMAGKAAGAMGGLLS
;
A
#
# COMPACT_ATOMS: atom_id res chain seq x y z
N MET A 1 -7.98 -6.29 12.74
CA MET A 1 -7.31 -5.53 11.66
C MET A 1 -5.85 -5.96 11.65
N MET A 2 -5.29 -6.32 10.50
CA MET A 2 -3.91 -6.83 10.41
C MET A 2 -2.93 -5.75 9.95
N LEU A 3 -3.30 -5.02 8.90
CA LEU A 3 -2.48 -3.97 8.29
C LEU A 3 -3.42 -2.98 7.58
N THR A 4 -2.97 -1.74 7.36
CA THR A 4 -3.65 -0.76 6.53
C THR A 4 -2.67 -0.11 5.58
N LEU A 5 -3.07 0.02 4.32
CA LEU A 5 -2.36 0.79 3.29
C LEU A 5 -3.28 1.93 2.87
N GLY A 6 -3.02 3.13 3.37
CA GLY A 6 -3.92 4.26 3.22
C GLY A 6 -5.30 3.96 3.79
N LEU A 7 -6.32 4.00 2.94
CA LEU A 7 -7.71 3.69 3.30
C LEU A 7 -8.05 2.20 3.16
N PHE A 8 -7.16 1.39 2.57
CA PHE A 8 -7.38 -0.03 2.38
C PHE A 8 -6.97 -0.81 3.63
N VAL A 9 -7.89 -1.62 4.17
CA VAL A 9 -7.70 -2.37 5.41
C VAL A 9 -7.58 -3.86 5.10
N PHE A 10 -6.44 -4.43 5.47
CA PHE A 10 -6.20 -5.88 5.41
C PHE A 10 -6.81 -6.54 6.65
N MET A 11 -7.80 -7.39 6.41
CA MET A 11 -8.50 -8.18 7.42
C MET A 11 -8.93 -9.51 6.85
N LEU A 12 -9.32 -10.45 7.73
CA LEU A 12 -9.79 -11.79 7.35
C LEU A 12 -10.97 -11.77 6.37
N GLN A 13 -11.78 -10.71 6.36
CA GLN A 13 -12.94 -10.55 5.48
C GLN A 13 -12.62 -9.87 4.14
N THR A 14 -11.41 -9.34 3.95
CA THR A 14 -11.03 -8.59 2.73
C THR A 14 -9.88 -9.27 2.02
N LEU A 15 -8.67 -9.13 2.60
CA LEU A 15 -7.43 -9.58 2.03
C LEU A 15 -6.45 -9.93 3.15
N PRO A 16 -6.57 -11.13 3.74
CA PRO A 16 -5.64 -11.60 4.75
C PRO A 16 -4.32 -12.02 4.09
N TYR A 17 -3.22 -11.43 4.55
CA TYR A 17 -1.88 -11.95 4.26
C TYR A 17 -1.50 -12.98 5.32
N GLN A 18 -0.80 -14.04 4.93
CA GLN A 18 -0.28 -15.04 5.88
C GLN A 18 1.20 -14.81 6.21
N SER A 19 1.95 -14.19 5.30
CA SER A 19 3.34 -13.83 5.53
C SER A 19 3.62 -12.38 5.14
N MET A 20 4.48 -11.75 5.93
CA MET A 20 5.02 -10.42 5.69
C MET A 20 6.54 -10.53 5.80
N SER A 21 7.23 -10.19 4.71
CA SER A 21 8.69 -10.09 4.66
C SER A 21 9.07 -8.63 4.50
N ARG A 22 9.98 -8.15 5.34
CA ARG A 22 10.48 -6.78 5.32
C ARG A 22 11.99 -6.80 5.14
N ASN A 23 12.46 -6.19 4.06
CA ASN A 23 13.86 -6.05 3.74
C ASN A 23 14.23 -4.57 3.80
N ALA A 24 15.12 -4.21 4.71
CA ALA A 24 15.63 -2.86 4.88
C ALA A 24 17.13 -2.87 4.60
N GLU A 25 17.54 -2.17 3.56
CA GLU A 25 18.93 -2.10 3.15
C GLU A 25 19.62 -0.86 3.74
N TYR A 26 20.90 -0.99 4.09
CA TYR A 26 21.69 0.07 4.71
C TYR A 26 23.02 0.21 4.00
N ARG A 27 23.42 1.45 3.70
CA ARG A 27 24.62 1.75 2.93
C ARG A 27 25.84 1.86 3.84
N TRP A 28 26.75 0.90 3.69
CA TRP A 28 28.03 0.82 4.40
C TRP A 28 29.21 0.63 3.44
N PRO A 29 29.54 1.62 2.58
CA PRO A 29 30.77 1.55 1.80
C PRO A 29 32.00 1.42 2.70
N SER A 30 32.90 0.53 2.31
CA SER A 30 34.17 0.32 3.01
C SER A 30 35.33 0.82 2.18
N ASN A 31 36.29 1.48 2.83
CA ASN A 31 37.50 1.98 2.21
C ASN A 31 38.71 1.20 2.73
N GLY A 32 39.46 0.59 1.81
CA GLY A 32 40.64 -0.20 2.12
C GLY A 32 41.77 0.67 2.64
N ARG A 33 42.43 0.22 3.71
CA ARG A 33 43.60 0.89 4.31
C ARG A 33 44.79 -0.05 4.28
N VAL A 34 45.95 0.43 3.87
CA VAL A 34 47.17 -0.39 3.83
C VAL A 34 47.54 -0.84 5.24
N GLY A 35 47.65 -2.16 5.45
CA GLY A 35 48.04 -2.76 6.73
C GLY A 35 47.00 -2.70 7.85
N LEU A 36 45.77 -2.24 7.59
CA LEU A 36 44.70 -2.08 8.57
C LEU A 36 43.38 -2.65 8.05
N ARG A 37 42.43 -2.89 8.96
CA ARG A 37 41.06 -3.27 8.58
C ARG A 37 40.40 -2.13 7.79
N PRO A 38 39.61 -2.42 6.73
CA PRO A 38 38.86 -1.40 6.00
C PRO A 38 37.97 -0.57 6.93
N ALA A 39 37.93 0.74 6.71
CA ALA A 39 37.04 1.64 7.44
C ALA A 39 35.68 1.66 6.74
N ALA A 40 34.61 1.32 7.45
CA ALA A 40 33.24 1.41 6.92
C ALA A 40 32.61 2.75 7.33
N GLN A 41 31.95 3.42 6.38
CA GLN A 41 31.21 4.65 6.64
C GLN A 41 29.72 4.41 6.46
N PHE A 42 28.92 4.79 7.45
CA PHE A 42 27.46 4.74 7.35
C PHE A 42 26.97 5.93 6.52
N LEU A 43 26.38 5.65 5.36
CA LEU A 43 25.79 6.70 4.50
C LEU A 43 24.28 6.85 4.68
N GLY A 44 23.62 5.93 5.38
CA GLY A 44 22.19 5.99 5.64
C GLY A 44 21.44 4.73 5.22
N MET A 45 20.12 4.82 5.31
CA MET A 45 19.18 3.81 4.82
C MET A 45 19.09 3.88 3.30
N ASP A 46 19.03 2.74 2.64
CA ASP A 46 18.84 2.64 1.19
C ASP A 46 17.37 2.36 0.89
N GLU A 47 17.10 1.29 0.13
CA GLU A 47 15.75 0.85 -0.18
C GLU A 47 15.16 0.02 0.96
N GLU A 48 13.86 0.21 1.19
CA GLU A 48 13.07 -0.64 2.06
C GLU A 48 11.90 -1.24 1.27
N LYS A 49 11.84 -2.57 1.25
CA LYS A 49 10.79 -3.33 0.58
C LYS A 49 10.01 -4.16 1.57
N ILE A 50 8.70 -4.19 1.40
CA ILE A 50 7.81 -5.08 2.14
C ILE A 50 7.05 -5.95 1.15
N ALA A 51 7.19 -7.26 1.28
CA ALA A 51 6.44 -8.24 0.51
C ALA A 51 5.37 -8.88 1.40
N LEU A 52 4.11 -8.75 1.01
CA LEU A 52 2.99 -9.43 1.64
C LEU A 52 2.56 -10.57 0.73
N SER A 53 2.40 -11.76 1.29
CA SER A 53 1.87 -12.90 0.54
C SER A 53 0.70 -13.52 1.26
N GLY A 54 -0.30 -13.93 0.49
CA GLY A 54 -1.35 -14.74 1.03
C GLY A 54 -2.24 -15.43 0.01
N VAL A 55 -3.21 -16.16 0.53
CA VAL A 55 -4.17 -16.95 -0.23
C VAL A 55 -5.57 -16.45 0.09
N LEU A 56 -6.32 -16.22 -0.98
CA LEU A 56 -7.71 -15.82 -1.00
C LEU A 56 -8.55 -16.99 -1.48
N LEU A 57 -9.57 -17.34 -0.70
CA LEU A 57 -10.59 -18.31 -1.09
C LEU A 57 -11.90 -17.52 -1.24
N PRO A 58 -12.38 -17.23 -2.46
CA PRO A 58 -13.53 -16.35 -2.65
C PRO A 58 -14.79 -16.77 -1.91
N GLU A 59 -14.98 -18.07 -1.66
CA GLU A 59 -16.11 -18.61 -0.86
C GLU A 59 -16.09 -18.15 0.61
N ILE A 60 -14.92 -17.81 1.15
CA ILE A 60 -14.72 -17.49 2.57
C ILE A 60 -14.30 -16.03 2.78
N THR A 61 -13.50 -15.49 1.86
CA THR A 61 -12.69 -14.29 2.10
C THR A 61 -13.15 -13.06 1.30
N GLY A 62 -14.13 -13.17 0.39
CA GLY A 62 -14.63 -12.02 -0.37
C GLY A 62 -13.53 -11.27 -1.15
N GLY A 63 -12.70 -11.99 -1.92
CA GLY A 63 -11.40 -11.47 -2.34
C GLY A 63 -11.33 -10.69 -3.67
N ARG A 64 -12.30 -10.85 -4.57
CA ARG A 64 -12.14 -10.35 -5.97
C ARG A 64 -12.14 -8.83 -6.06
N TRP A 65 -12.99 -8.14 -5.30
CA TRP A 65 -13.04 -6.67 -5.29
C TRP A 65 -11.88 -6.04 -4.52
N SER A 66 -11.36 -6.75 -3.51
CA SER A 66 -10.23 -6.31 -2.70
C SER A 66 -8.95 -6.16 -3.54
N LEU A 67 -8.66 -7.15 -4.38
CA LEU A 67 -7.51 -7.13 -5.29
C LEU A 67 -7.63 -6.03 -6.34
N LEU A 68 -8.81 -5.88 -6.96
CA LEU A 68 -9.08 -4.81 -7.92
C LEU A 68 -8.88 -3.42 -7.27
N THR A 69 -9.28 -3.25 -6.02
CA THR A 69 -9.08 -2.00 -5.30
C THR A 69 -7.60 -1.69 -5.12
N LEU A 70 -6.78 -2.69 -4.75
CA LEU A 70 -5.33 -2.51 -4.66
C LEU A 70 -4.71 -2.18 -6.03
N GLN A 71 -5.19 -2.78 -7.10
CA GLN A 71 -4.74 -2.47 -8.45
C GLN A 71 -5.07 -1.01 -8.83
N LEU A 72 -6.29 -0.54 -8.56
CA LEU A 72 -6.66 0.87 -8.76
C LEU A 72 -5.81 1.83 -7.91
N MET A 73 -5.48 1.45 -6.67
CA MET A 73 -4.57 2.23 -5.83
C MET A 73 -3.14 2.29 -6.37
N ALA A 74 -2.67 1.19 -6.99
CA ALA A 74 -1.38 1.13 -7.66
C ALA A 74 -1.38 2.03 -8.91
N GLU A 75 -2.46 1.99 -9.70
CA GLU A 75 -2.65 2.83 -10.90
C GLU A 75 -2.71 4.32 -10.57
N GLN A 76 -3.17 4.68 -9.36
CA GLN A 76 -3.16 6.08 -8.91
C GLN A 76 -1.72 6.63 -8.73
N GLY A 77 -0.71 5.77 -8.59
CA GLY A 77 0.69 6.16 -8.50
C GLY A 77 1.05 7.01 -7.28
N ARG A 78 0.21 6.97 -6.24
CA ARG A 78 0.40 7.75 -5.00
C ARG A 78 1.06 6.89 -3.93
N ALA A 79 1.82 7.54 -3.06
CA ALA A 79 2.34 6.92 -1.85
C ALA A 79 1.24 6.89 -0.78
N TRP A 80 1.13 5.76 -0.10
CA TRP A 80 0.12 5.50 0.93
C TRP A 80 0.78 5.17 2.26
N PRO A 81 0.24 5.67 3.39
CA PRO A 81 0.77 5.31 4.70
C PRO A 81 0.50 3.84 4.98
N LEU A 82 1.55 3.11 5.36
CA LEU A 82 1.47 1.71 5.78
C LEU A 82 1.54 1.62 7.30
N ILE A 83 0.48 1.07 7.90
CA ILE A 83 0.32 0.98 9.36
C ILE A 83 -0.09 -0.43 9.74
N GLU A 84 0.61 -1.02 10.69
CA GLU A 84 0.27 -2.32 11.25
C GLU A 84 -0.93 -2.23 12.19
N GLY A 85 -1.75 -3.28 12.23
CA GLY A 85 -2.86 -3.39 13.17
C GLY A 85 -2.44 -3.38 14.65
N THR A 86 -1.17 -3.65 14.94
CA THR A 86 -0.55 -3.55 16.27
C THR A 86 -0.20 -2.11 16.67
N GLY A 87 -0.26 -1.16 15.74
CA GLY A 87 0.02 0.27 15.96
C GLY A 87 1.37 0.75 15.43
N THR A 88 2.19 -0.12 14.84
CA THR A 88 3.47 0.28 14.22
C THR A 88 3.24 1.00 12.89
N ILE A 89 3.79 2.20 12.76
CA ILE A 89 3.77 2.97 11.50
C ILE A 89 5.06 2.69 10.74
N TYR A 90 4.96 2.13 9.54
CA TYR A 90 6.12 1.82 8.70
C TYR A 90 6.59 3.03 7.88
N GLY A 91 5.67 3.90 7.47
CA GLY A 91 5.93 5.07 6.63
C GLY A 91 5.07 5.06 5.37
N MET A 92 5.48 5.82 4.34
CA MET A 92 4.79 5.87 3.05
C MET A 92 5.37 4.84 2.09
N PHE A 93 4.47 4.04 1.52
CA PHE A 93 4.77 2.98 0.58
C PHE A 93 4.01 3.18 -0.71
N VAL A 94 4.66 2.85 -1.82
CA VAL A 94 4.02 2.67 -3.13
C VAL A 94 3.91 1.19 -3.43
N ILE A 95 2.91 0.83 -4.22
CA ILE A 95 2.76 -0.52 -4.73
C ILE A 95 3.71 -0.68 -5.92
N GLU A 96 4.74 -1.51 -5.77
CA GLU A 96 5.72 -1.81 -6.82
C GLU A 96 5.18 -2.87 -7.78
N SER A 97 4.56 -3.92 -7.24
CA SER A 97 3.93 -4.97 -8.04
C SER A 97 2.85 -5.72 -7.26
N ILE A 98 1.85 -6.19 -8.00
CA ILE A 98 0.83 -7.14 -7.55
C ILE A 98 0.94 -8.34 -8.49
N SER A 99 1.14 -9.53 -7.91
CA SER A 99 1.13 -10.80 -8.64
C SER A 99 0.01 -11.66 -8.12
N GLU A 100 -0.80 -12.22 -9.01
CA GLU A 100 -1.93 -13.08 -8.68
C GLU A 100 -1.81 -14.41 -9.43
N THR A 101 -1.90 -15.50 -8.69
CA THR A 101 -1.89 -16.87 -9.21
C THR A 101 -3.22 -17.52 -8.89
N HIS A 102 -4.05 -17.66 -9.92
CA HIS A 102 -5.34 -18.32 -9.81
C HIS A 102 -5.19 -19.83 -10.00
N SER A 103 -5.78 -20.60 -9.09
CA SER A 103 -5.82 -22.06 -9.11
C SER A 103 -7.21 -22.56 -8.76
N GLU A 104 -7.51 -23.78 -9.20
CA GLU A 104 -8.82 -24.44 -9.01
C GLU A 104 -9.99 -23.60 -9.51
N PHE A 105 -10.42 -23.80 -10.74
CA PHE A 105 -11.52 -23.02 -11.31
C PHE A 105 -12.86 -23.72 -11.12
N PHE A 106 -13.91 -22.95 -10.85
CA PHE A 106 -15.28 -23.41 -10.98
C PHE A 106 -15.64 -23.63 -12.46
N ALA A 107 -16.76 -24.29 -12.72
CA ALA A 107 -17.26 -24.52 -14.07
C ALA A 107 -17.59 -23.22 -14.84
N ASP A 108 -17.79 -22.11 -14.13
CA ASP A 108 -18.00 -20.77 -14.70
C ASP A 108 -16.69 -20.02 -15.01
N GLY A 109 -15.53 -20.63 -14.73
CA GLY A 109 -14.21 -20.04 -14.94
C GLY A 109 -13.74 -19.10 -13.82
N SER A 110 -14.50 -18.95 -12.73
CA SER A 110 -14.04 -18.18 -11.57
C SER A 110 -13.04 -19.00 -10.73
N PRO A 111 -11.99 -18.38 -10.16
CA PRO A 111 -11.02 -19.09 -9.34
C PRO A 111 -11.56 -19.37 -7.93
N ARG A 112 -11.33 -20.58 -7.43
CA ARG A 112 -11.60 -21.01 -6.04
C ARG A 112 -10.47 -20.65 -5.10
N ARG A 113 -9.25 -20.59 -5.62
CA ARG A 113 -8.05 -20.24 -4.87
C ARG A 113 -7.25 -19.22 -5.66
N THR A 114 -6.93 -18.11 -5.01
CA THR A 114 -6.07 -17.07 -5.60
C THR A 114 -4.96 -16.76 -4.62
N GLU A 115 -3.74 -17.03 -5.02
CA GLU A 115 -2.55 -16.65 -4.26
C GLU A 115 -2.12 -15.27 -4.75
N PHE A 116 -1.87 -14.35 -3.83
CA PHE A 116 -1.40 -13.02 -4.17
C PHE A 116 -0.05 -12.74 -3.51
N THR A 117 0.77 -11.97 -4.21
CA THR A 117 1.99 -11.37 -3.68
C THR A 117 1.95 -9.88 -3.99
N LEU A 118 1.99 -9.06 -2.94
CA LEU A 118 2.04 -7.61 -3.02
C LEU A 118 3.43 -7.15 -2.60
N ASN A 119 4.17 -6.51 -3.51
CA ASN A 119 5.44 -5.89 -3.20
C ASN A 119 5.26 -4.38 -3.06
N LEU A 120 5.68 -3.87 -1.91
CA LEU A 120 5.62 -2.48 -1.53
C LEU A 120 7.04 -1.93 -1.42
N LYS A 121 7.25 -0.71 -1.92
CA LYS A 121 8.51 0.01 -1.81
C LYS A 121 8.31 1.29 -0.99
N ARG A 122 9.19 1.54 -0.03
CA ARG A 122 9.18 2.77 0.77
C ARG A 122 9.68 3.95 -0.06
N VAL A 123 9.00 5.09 0.06
CA VAL A 123 9.32 6.31 -0.74
C VAL A 123 9.65 7.53 0.13
N ASP A 124 9.58 7.41 1.47
CA ASP A 124 9.87 8.55 2.34
C ASP A 124 11.33 9.02 2.29
N GLU A 125 11.55 10.30 1.95
CA GLU A 125 12.81 11.01 2.19
C GLU A 125 12.92 11.53 3.63
N SER A 126 11.80 11.85 4.30
CA SER A 126 11.73 12.16 5.74
C SER A 126 10.28 12.19 6.27
N LEU A 127 10.11 12.04 7.60
CA LEU A 127 8.84 12.21 8.32
C LEU A 127 8.12 13.54 7.99
N SER A 128 8.87 14.61 7.73
CA SER A 128 8.33 15.93 7.37
C SER A 128 7.65 15.93 6.00
N ALA A 129 8.20 15.19 5.04
CA ALA A 129 7.61 15.03 3.71
C ALA A 129 6.30 14.24 3.78
N MET A 130 6.25 13.20 4.61
CA MET A 130 5.07 12.39 4.87
C MET A 130 3.89 13.20 5.43
N PHE A 131 4.12 14.14 6.36
CA PHE A 131 3.07 15.05 6.86
C PHE A 131 2.58 16.04 5.79
N GLY A 132 3.46 16.49 4.89
CA GLY A 132 3.10 17.35 3.77
C GLY A 132 2.15 16.65 2.79
N ASP A 133 2.53 15.44 2.37
CA ASP A 133 1.73 14.62 1.44
C ASP A 133 0.37 14.25 2.03
N LEU A 134 0.31 13.82 3.30
CA LEU A 134 -0.95 13.52 3.98
C LEU A 134 -1.88 14.73 4.08
N ARG A 135 -1.33 15.92 4.38
CA ARG A 135 -2.13 17.16 4.43
C ARG A 135 -2.66 17.54 3.06
N GLN A 136 -1.86 17.36 2.01
CA GLN A 136 -2.28 17.64 0.64
C GLN A 136 -3.36 16.66 0.18
N GLN A 137 -3.20 15.37 0.46
CA GLN A 137 -4.20 14.34 0.15
C GLN A 137 -5.53 14.59 0.91
N ALA A 138 -5.46 14.99 2.17
CA ALA A 138 -6.65 15.36 2.95
C ALA A 138 -7.36 16.61 2.40
N GLY A 139 -6.60 17.62 1.97
CA GLY A 139 -7.13 18.82 1.31
C GLY A 139 -7.86 18.50 0.01
N GLU A 140 -7.24 17.71 -0.88
CA GLU A 140 -7.86 17.31 -2.15
C GLU A 140 -9.16 16.52 -1.96
N LEU A 141 -9.23 15.68 -0.92
CA LEU A 141 -10.44 14.93 -0.61
C LEU A 141 -11.55 15.85 -0.09
N TYR A 142 -11.20 16.80 0.77
CA TYR A 142 -12.13 17.80 1.30
C TYR A 142 -12.67 18.70 0.19
N ASP A 143 -11.81 19.17 -0.71
CA ASP A 143 -12.19 20.02 -1.83
C ASP A 143 -13.14 19.28 -2.80
N LYS A 144 -12.83 18.01 -3.13
CA LYS A 144 -13.72 17.17 -3.93
C LYS A 144 -15.08 16.92 -3.26
N ALA A 145 -15.10 16.74 -1.95
CA ALA A 145 -16.34 16.58 -1.19
C ALA A 145 -17.17 17.87 -1.20
N GLY A 146 -16.53 19.04 -1.03
CA GLY A 146 -17.17 20.35 -1.15
C GLY A 146 -17.72 20.61 -2.55
N GLU A 147 -16.98 20.26 -3.60
CA GLU A 147 -17.42 20.41 -4.98
C GLU A 147 -18.61 19.50 -5.33
N MET A 148 -18.62 18.26 -4.83
CA MET A 148 -19.77 17.36 -4.97
C MET A 148 -21.00 17.86 -4.21
N ALA A 149 -20.84 18.34 -2.98
CA ALA A 149 -21.94 18.90 -2.20
C ALA A 149 -22.53 20.15 -2.87
N GLY A 150 -21.68 21.03 -3.40
CA GLY A 150 -22.09 22.21 -4.15
C GLY A 150 -22.86 21.87 -5.43
N LYS A 151 -22.40 20.86 -6.19
CA LYS A 151 -23.10 20.36 -7.38
C LYS A 151 -24.46 19.74 -7.05
N ALA A 152 -24.57 18.99 -5.95
CA ALA A 152 -25.83 18.40 -5.51
C ALA A 152 -26.83 19.48 -5.05
N ALA A 153 -26.37 20.49 -4.31
CA ALA A 153 -27.21 21.62 -3.89
C ALA A 153 -27.70 22.46 -5.09
N GLY A 154 -26.82 22.71 -6.07
CA GLY A 154 -27.17 23.43 -7.31
C GLY A 154 -28.18 22.66 -8.18
N ALA A 155 -28.03 21.34 -8.29
CA ALA A 155 -28.94 20.49 -9.06
C ALA A 155 -30.34 20.39 -8.42
N MET A 156 -30.44 20.34 -7.08
CA MET A 156 -31.74 20.37 -6.40
C MET A 156 -32.38 21.76 -6.39
N GLY A 157 -31.58 22.84 -6.36
CA GLY A 157 -32.07 24.21 -6.47
C GLY A 157 -32.67 24.54 -7.84
N GLY A 158 -32.09 24.02 -8.93
CA GLY A 158 -32.60 24.23 -10.29
C GLY A 158 -33.81 23.37 -10.69
N LEU A 159 -34.16 22.37 -9.89
CA LEU A 159 -35.35 21.50 -10.10
C LEU A 159 -36.61 22.03 -9.42
N LEU A 160 -36.50 23.10 -8.62
CA LEU A 160 -37.60 23.72 -7.88
C LEU A 160 -37.91 25.16 -8.36
N SER A 161 -37.27 25.61 -9.45
CA SER A 161 -37.58 26.85 -10.18
C SER A 161 -38.20 26.52 -11.52
#